data_AF-A0A1G9LYG8-F1
#
_entry.id   AF-A0A1G9LYG8-F1
#
_cell.length_a   1.000
_cell.length_b   1.000
_cell.length_c   1.000
_cell.angle_alpha   90.00
_cell.angle_beta   90.00
_cell.angle_gamma   90.00
#
_symmetry.space_group_name_H-M   'P 1'
#
loop_
_entity.id
_entity.type
_entity.pdbx_description
1 polymer ?
#
loop_
_entity_poly.entity_id
_entity_poly.type
_entity_poly.pdbx_seq_one_letter_code
_entity_poly.pdbx_strand_id
1 'polypeptide(L)'
;MNRTSYAHLFLCFLLGVGIFLPGKAVLAHHQDVHSSIYQYVRFVQEERYKEAETLLQHHSQEFSEYASEHADAEEANVVAAVLERNLQAVAIPKDKDSQLYTHAMALLLVFDALKNEQEPLWMTWKQELQNEIEHLSISNKELAMQDINRLKTHWNILEPALKLAADEEDYIQTSASIRYLLASMDSPRWQEQMITASDQLQQIEAGNDDKLKRSLTLIFMVAAVGGFIIITLSYVAWKKYKGERNKQENKRENS
;
A
#
# COMPACT_ATOMS: atom_id res chain seq x y z
N MET A 1 53.65 -25.88 10.41
CA MET A 1 52.29 -25.90 9.84
C MET A 1 51.32 -25.66 10.99
N ASN A 2 51.01 -24.39 11.29
CA ASN A 2 50.38 -23.99 12.56
C ASN A 2 48.86 -23.85 12.38
N ARG A 3 48.11 -24.85 12.87
CA ARG A 3 46.63 -24.88 12.88
C ARG A 3 46.00 -23.75 13.70
N THR A 4 46.78 -23.03 14.50
CA THR A 4 46.32 -21.92 15.36
C THR A 4 46.15 -20.59 14.61
N SER A 5 46.77 -20.42 13.43
CA SER A 5 46.72 -19.13 12.72
C SER A 5 45.40 -18.88 11.99
N TYR A 6 44.68 -19.93 11.58
CA TYR A 6 43.40 -19.79 10.87
C TYR A 6 42.21 -19.53 11.81
N ALA A 7 42.30 -19.99 13.07
CA ALA A 7 41.26 -19.74 14.07
C ALA A 7 41.19 -18.25 14.45
N HIS A 8 42.33 -17.56 14.54
CA HIS A 8 42.37 -16.13 14.82
C HIS A 8 41.90 -15.27 13.63
N LEU A 9 42.21 -15.69 12.40
CA LEU A 9 41.69 -15.00 11.20
C LEU A 9 40.18 -15.14 11.04
N PHE A 10 39.60 -16.31 11.39
CA PHE A 10 38.16 -16.53 11.34
C PHE A 10 37.41 -15.74 12.43
N LEU A 11 38.00 -15.63 13.63
CA LEU A 11 37.43 -14.86 14.74
C LEU A 11 37.50 -13.33 14.49
N CYS A 12 38.57 -12.84 13.87
CA CYS A 12 38.66 -11.44 13.44
C CYS A 12 37.70 -11.12 12.27
N PHE A 13 37.42 -12.08 11.38
CA PHE A 13 36.43 -11.90 10.31
C PHE A 13 34.99 -11.83 10.88
N LEU A 14 34.65 -12.68 11.86
CA LEU A 14 33.35 -12.62 12.54
C LEU A 14 33.14 -11.33 13.36
N LEU A 15 34.20 -10.83 14.01
CA LEU A 15 34.14 -9.55 14.73
C LEU A 15 34.12 -8.34 13.79
N GLY A 16 34.75 -8.42 12.61
CA GLY A 16 34.71 -7.35 11.61
C GLY A 16 33.37 -7.23 10.88
N VAL A 17 32.69 -8.35 10.62
CA VAL A 17 31.37 -8.37 9.97
C VAL A 17 30.27 -7.88 10.93
N GLY A 18 30.43 -8.09 12.25
CA GLY A 18 29.46 -7.62 13.25
C GLY A 18 29.43 -6.11 13.50
N ILE A 19 30.46 -5.35 13.06
CA ILE A 19 30.60 -3.92 13.36
C ILE A 19 30.08 -3.02 12.22
N PHE A 20 29.71 -3.59 11.07
CA PHE A 20 29.18 -2.86 9.92
C PHE A 20 27.66 -2.99 9.73
N LEU A 21 26.93 -3.37 10.79
CA LEU A 21 25.52 -3.05 10.87
C LEU A 21 25.42 -1.62 11.42
N PRO A 22 25.08 -0.59 10.63
CA PRO A 22 24.67 0.67 11.20
C PRO A 22 23.44 0.36 12.04
N GLY A 23 23.64 0.32 13.36
CA GLY A 23 22.57 0.35 14.34
C GLY A 23 21.88 1.69 14.20
N LYS A 24 21.02 1.83 13.18
CA LYS A 24 19.84 2.65 13.34
C LYS A 24 19.13 2.02 14.53
N ALA A 25 19.27 2.65 15.69
CA ALA A 25 18.26 2.56 16.72
C ALA A 25 16.98 3.03 16.05
N VAL A 26 16.28 2.10 15.41
CA VAL A 26 14.89 2.25 15.03
C VAL A 26 14.18 2.30 16.36
N LEU A 27 14.06 3.51 16.91
CA LEU A 27 13.01 3.85 17.84
C LEU A 27 11.69 3.70 17.07
N ALA A 28 11.31 2.48 16.75
CA ALA A 28 9.95 2.15 16.32
C ALA A 28 9.09 2.23 17.58
N HIS A 29 8.79 3.45 17.98
CA HIS A 29 7.55 3.74 18.67
C HIS A 29 6.54 4.16 17.59
N HIS A 30 6.33 3.29 16.60
CA HIS A 30 5.16 3.41 15.74
C HIS A 30 3.98 3.04 16.62
N GLN A 31 3.34 4.07 17.15
CA GLN A 31 2.04 3.94 17.74
C GLN A 31 1.13 3.57 16.57
N ASP A 32 0.82 2.27 16.43
CA ASP A 32 0.19 1.60 15.28
C ASP A 32 -0.66 2.58 14.45
N VAL A 33 -0.16 2.96 13.26
CA VAL A 33 -0.78 3.93 12.34
C VAL A 33 -2.26 3.65 12.17
N HIS A 34 -2.62 2.37 12.04
CA HIS A 34 -4.01 1.94 11.91
C HIS A 34 -4.82 2.26 13.16
N SER A 35 -4.27 2.00 14.36
CA SER A 35 -4.94 2.33 15.62
C SER A 35 -5.25 3.82 15.74
N SER A 36 -4.33 4.69 15.32
CA SER A 36 -4.52 6.14 15.31
C SER A 36 -5.61 6.56 14.33
N ILE A 37 -5.70 5.92 13.17
CA ILE A 37 -6.75 6.18 12.17
C ILE A 37 -8.12 5.68 12.65
N TYR A 38 -8.21 4.49 13.25
CA TYR A 38 -9.44 4.01 13.88
C TYR A 38 -9.91 4.98 14.97
N GLN A 39 -8.99 5.48 15.79
CA GLN A 39 -9.29 6.45 16.84
C GLN A 39 -9.74 7.80 16.27
N TYR A 40 -9.15 8.26 15.16
CA TYR A 40 -9.59 9.45 14.43
C TYR A 40 -11.04 9.30 13.94
N VAL A 41 -11.37 8.22 13.24
CA VAL A 41 -12.73 7.94 12.75
C VAL A 41 -13.72 7.90 13.92
N ARG A 42 -13.33 7.27 15.02
CA ARG A 42 -14.14 7.22 16.23
C ARG A 42 -14.41 8.61 16.82
N PHE A 43 -13.40 9.48 16.90
CA PHE A 43 -13.61 10.85 17.38
C PHE A 43 -14.55 11.63 16.44
N VAL A 44 -14.43 11.45 15.12
CA VAL A 44 -15.35 12.07 14.16
C VAL A 44 -16.78 11.57 14.38
N GLN A 45 -16.97 10.26 14.59
CA GLN A 45 -18.28 9.66 14.85
C GLN A 45 -18.89 10.09 16.20
N GLU A 46 -18.06 10.31 17.23
CA GLU A 46 -18.45 10.81 18.54
C GLU A 46 -18.60 12.35 18.58
N GLU A 47 -18.46 13.04 17.43
CA GLU A 47 -18.50 14.51 17.31
C GLU A 47 -17.39 15.25 18.09
N ARG A 48 -16.32 14.54 18.42
CA ARG A 48 -15.16 15.03 19.17
C ARG A 48 -14.12 15.64 18.24
N TYR A 49 -14.52 16.68 17.50
CA TYR A 49 -13.74 17.23 16.39
C TYR A 49 -12.40 17.84 16.83
N LYS A 50 -12.33 18.42 18.03
CA LYS A 50 -11.09 19.00 18.54
C LYS A 50 -10.04 17.92 18.81
N GLU A 51 -10.46 16.79 19.39
CA GLU A 51 -9.59 15.64 19.58
C GLU A 51 -9.22 14.97 18.25
N ALA A 52 -10.17 14.88 17.31
CA ALA A 52 -9.91 14.39 15.96
C ALA A 52 -8.85 15.24 15.23
N GLU A 53 -8.98 16.57 15.27
CA GLU A 53 -8.02 17.52 14.70
C GLU A 53 -6.64 17.35 15.34
N THR A 54 -6.58 17.34 16.67
CA THR A 54 -5.32 17.22 17.41
C THR A 54 -4.61 15.91 17.08
N LEU A 55 -5.35 14.80 17.02
CA LEU A 55 -4.78 13.49 16.69
C LEU A 55 -4.25 13.47 15.26
N LEU A 56 -5.04 13.96 14.29
CA LEU A 56 -4.67 13.95 12.88
C LEU A 56 -3.44 14.84 12.62
N GLN A 57 -3.36 16.02 13.26
CA GLN A 57 -2.19 16.90 13.18
C GLN A 57 -0.95 16.30 13.83
N HIS A 58 -1.09 15.62 14.97
CA HIS A 58 0.03 15.01 15.68
C HIS A 58 0.65 13.84 14.88
N HIS A 59 -0.18 13.04 14.21
CA HIS A 59 0.24 11.85 13.48
C HIS A 59 0.41 12.06 11.97
N SER A 60 0.17 13.25 11.42
CA SER A 60 0.19 13.48 9.96
C SER A 60 1.53 13.12 9.32
N GLN A 61 2.64 13.40 10.00
CA GLN A 61 3.97 13.03 9.52
C GLN A 61 4.14 11.51 9.49
N GLU A 62 3.77 10.82 10.57
CA GLU A 62 3.84 9.36 10.66
C GLU A 62 2.98 8.69 9.57
N PHE A 63 1.79 9.24 9.29
CA PHE A 63 0.91 8.78 8.22
C PHE A 63 1.54 8.94 6.83
N SER A 64 2.20 10.08 6.57
CA SER A 64 2.90 10.32 5.32
C SER A 64 4.13 9.43 5.14
N GLU A 65 4.87 9.18 6.22
CA GLU A 65 6.03 8.28 6.23
C GLU A 65 5.57 6.84 5.94
N TYR A 66 4.54 6.36 6.66
CA TYR A 66 3.96 5.04 6.43
C TYR A 66 3.50 4.86 4.98
N ALA A 67 2.78 5.84 4.42
CA ALA A 67 2.34 5.79 3.03
C ALA A 67 3.51 5.71 2.04
N SER A 68 4.59 6.45 2.30
CA SER A 68 5.79 6.45 1.46
C SER A 68 6.56 5.12 1.51
N GLU A 69 6.44 4.40 2.63
CA GLU A 69 7.07 3.09 2.82
C GLU A 69 6.28 1.93 2.19
N HIS A 70 4.95 2.06 2.12
CA HIS A 70 4.04 0.97 1.73
C HIS A 70 3.38 1.17 0.36
N ALA A 71 3.58 2.32 -0.29
CA ALA A 71 2.96 2.68 -1.55
C ALA A 71 3.99 3.19 -2.56
N ASP A 72 3.69 3.05 -3.85
CA ASP A 72 4.46 3.74 -4.88
C ASP A 72 4.17 5.26 -4.92
N ALA A 73 4.87 5.99 -5.79
CA ALA A 73 4.74 7.44 -5.86
C ALA A 73 3.32 7.91 -6.24
N GLU A 74 2.60 7.17 -7.08
CA GLU A 74 1.23 7.53 -7.44
C GLU A 74 0.27 7.23 -6.29
N GLU A 75 0.38 6.06 -5.68
CA GLU A 75 -0.43 5.66 -4.54
C GLU A 75 -0.22 6.59 -3.34
N ALA A 76 1.03 6.97 -3.05
CA ALA A 76 1.36 7.93 -2.00
C ALA A 76 0.73 9.31 -2.24
N ASN A 77 0.63 9.75 -3.50
CA ASN A 77 -0.07 11.01 -3.84
C ASN A 77 -1.58 10.92 -3.56
N VAL A 78 -2.20 9.77 -3.80
CA VAL A 78 -3.61 9.54 -3.47
C VAL A 78 -3.81 9.59 -1.96
N VAL A 79 -2.95 8.92 -1.19
CA VAL A 79 -2.99 8.93 0.29
C VAL A 79 -2.82 10.35 0.83
N ALA A 80 -1.82 11.10 0.32
CA ALA A 80 -1.57 12.47 0.72
C ALA A 80 -2.77 13.38 0.44
N ALA A 81 -3.43 13.22 -0.72
CA ALA A 81 -4.62 13.99 -1.05
C ALA A 81 -5.80 13.69 -0.10
N VAL A 82 -5.98 12.43 0.31
CA VAL A 82 -7.04 12.04 1.26
C VAL A 82 -6.70 12.53 2.68
N LEU A 83 -5.44 12.46 3.10
CA LEU A 83 -4.97 12.97 4.38
C LEU A 83 -5.15 14.50 4.49
N GLU A 84 -4.71 15.24 3.48
CA GLU A 84 -4.83 16.71 3.43
C GLU A 84 -6.31 17.14 3.48
N ARG A 85 -7.18 16.43 2.74
CA ARG A 85 -8.62 16.70 2.79
C ARG A 85 -9.20 16.52 4.19
N ASN A 86 -8.75 15.50 4.93
CA ASN A 86 -9.20 15.28 6.30
C ASN A 86 -8.69 16.36 7.25
N LEU A 87 -7.42 16.79 7.12
CA LEU A 87 -6.86 17.89 7.90
C LEU A 87 -7.65 19.19 7.70
N GLN A 88 -8.03 19.49 6.45
CA GLN A 88 -8.84 20.66 6.13
C GLN A 88 -10.28 20.54 6.68
N ALA A 89 -10.91 19.38 6.50
CA ALA A 89 -12.29 19.15 6.90
C ALA A 89 -12.48 19.19 8.43
N VAL A 90 -11.52 18.65 9.19
CA VAL A 90 -11.62 18.60 10.65
C VAL A 90 -11.31 19.96 11.31
N ALA A 91 -10.44 20.78 10.70
CA ALA A 91 -10.09 22.11 11.21
C ALA A 91 -11.23 23.13 11.08
N ILE A 92 -12.11 22.93 10.09
CA ILE A 92 -13.25 23.79 9.85
C ILE A 92 -14.49 22.92 9.63
N PRO A 93 -15.12 22.40 10.71
CA PRO A 93 -16.39 21.69 10.62
C PRO A 93 -17.50 22.71 10.31
N LYS A 94 -17.55 23.21 9.08
CA LYS A 94 -18.53 24.19 8.59
C LYS A 94 -19.72 23.52 7.89
N ASP A 95 -19.54 22.30 7.39
CA ASP A 95 -20.55 21.54 6.68
C ASP A 95 -20.88 20.22 7.40
N LYS A 96 -22.19 19.96 7.52
CA LYS A 96 -22.89 18.77 8.02
C LYS A 96 -21.99 17.56 8.31
N ASP A 97 -22.06 17.08 9.56
CA ASP A 97 -21.38 15.91 10.14
C ASP A 97 -21.16 14.72 9.19
N SER A 98 -22.08 14.50 8.24
CA SER A 98 -21.98 13.44 7.22
C SER A 98 -20.78 13.57 6.28
N GLN A 99 -20.33 14.78 5.91
CA GLN A 99 -19.20 14.94 4.97
C GLN A 99 -17.86 14.64 5.65
N LEU A 100 -17.67 15.10 6.89
CA LEU A 100 -16.46 14.81 7.66
C LEU A 100 -16.33 13.30 7.90
N TYR A 101 -17.43 12.62 8.26
CA TYR A 101 -17.44 11.17 8.39
C TYR A 101 -17.05 10.45 7.09
N THR A 102 -17.57 10.92 5.95
CA THR A 102 -17.22 10.38 4.62
C THR A 102 -15.71 10.48 4.38
N HIS A 103 -15.11 11.63 4.67
CA HIS A 103 -13.66 11.83 4.53
C HIS A 103 -12.86 10.96 5.48
N ALA A 104 -13.32 10.83 6.73
CA ALA A 104 -12.64 10.01 7.72
C ALA A 104 -12.65 8.53 7.37
N MET A 105 -13.78 8.04 6.86
CA MET A 105 -13.87 6.66 6.41
C MET A 105 -13.02 6.42 5.15
N ALA A 106 -12.97 7.35 4.21
CA ALA A 106 -12.08 7.25 3.06
C ALA A 106 -10.60 7.16 3.48
N LEU A 107 -10.19 7.92 4.51
CA LEU A 107 -8.84 7.81 5.08
C LEU A 107 -8.59 6.42 5.67
N LEU A 108 -9.55 5.88 6.42
CA LEU A 108 -9.45 4.53 6.97
C LEU A 108 -9.25 3.49 5.87
N LEU A 109 -10.10 3.50 4.84
CA LEU A 109 -10.04 2.49 3.77
C LEU A 109 -8.75 2.59 2.95
N VAL A 110 -8.20 3.79 2.77
CA VAL A 110 -6.92 3.97 2.07
C VAL A 110 -5.77 3.34 2.85
N PHE A 111 -5.71 3.53 4.18
CA PHE A 111 -4.66 2.90 5.00
C PHE A 111 -4.88 1.40 5.22
N ASP A 112 -6.14 0.96 5.21
CA ASP A 112 -6.50 -0.46 5.16
C ASP A 112 -5.99 -1.11 3.86
N ALA A 113 -6.21 -0.48 2.71
CA ALA A 113 -5.70 -0.94 1.41
C ALA A 113 -4.16 -1.03 1.38
N LEU A 114 -3.44 -0.12 2.05
CA LEU A 114 -1.99 -0.17 2.17
C LEU A 114 -1.48 -1.33 3.03
N LYS A 115 -2.25 -1.75 4.04
CA LYS A 115 -1.83 -2.76 5.02
C LYS A 115 -1.67 -4.16 4.40
N ASN A 116 -2.35 -4.41 3.27
CA ASN A 116 -2.33 -5.67 2.54
C ASN A 116 -2.64 -6.89 3.44
N GLU A 117 -3.81 -6.85 4.09
CA GLU A 117 -4.31 -7.94 4.94
C GLU A 117 -5.06 -9.01 4.14
N GLN A 118 -5.23 -10.21 4.73
CA GLN A 118 -6.01 -11.30 4.12
C GLN A 118 -7.49 -10.93 3.91
N GLU A 119 -8.05 -10.12 4.80
CA GLU A 119 -9.46 -9.70 4.76
C GLU A 119 -9.55 -8.18 5.00
N PRO A 120 -9.22 -7.36 3.98
CA PRO A 120 -9.18 -5.91 4.16
C PRO A 120 -10.59 -5.32 4.25
N LEU A 121 -10.76 -4.31 5.09
CA LEU A 121 -12.04 -3.63 5.32
C LEU A 121 -12.64 -3.04 4.03
N TRP A 122 -11.82 -2.55 3.10
CA TRP A 122 -12.31 -1.99 1.84
C TRP A 122 -13.08 -3.02 0.99
N MET A 123 -12.77 -4.32 1.11
CA MET A 123 -13.53 -5.38 0.44
C MET A 123 -14.93 -5.55 1.03
N THR A 124 -15.07 -5.40 2.35
CA THR A 124 -16.39 -5.38 3.01
C THR A 124 -17.20 -4.19 2.50
N TRP A 125 -16.62 -3.00 2.42
CA TRP A 125 -17.27 -1.81 1.89
C TRP A 125 -17.64 -1.93 0.41
N LYS A 126 -16.78 -2.56 -0.39
CA LYS A 126 -17.07 -2.90 -1.79
C LYS A 126 -18.32 -3.78 -1.89
N GLN A 127 -18.38 -4.83 -1.07
CA GLN A 127 -19.52 -5.75 -1.04
C GLN A 127 -20.80 -5.06 -0.58
N GLU A 128 -20.73 -4.15 0.39
CA GLU A 128 -21.89 -3.35 0.82
C GLU A 128 -22.42 -2.44 -0.30
N LEU A 129 -21.53 -1.75 -1.02
CA LEU A 129 -21.91 -0.95 -2.18
C LEU A 129 -22.52 -1.81 -3.29
N GLN A 130 -21.93 -2.97 -3.57
CA GLN A 130 -22.46 -3.92 -4.55
C GLN A 130 -23.88 -4.36 -4.18
N ASN A 131 -24.09 -4.81 -2.94
CA ASN A 131 -25.40 -5.23 -2.45
C ASN A 131 -26.44 -4.10 -2.54
N GLU A 132 -26.02 -2.84 -2.29
CA GLU A 132 -26.91 -1.68 -2.43
C GLU A 132 -27.32 -1.45 -3.89
N ILE A 133 -26.37 -1.50 -4.82
CA ILE A 133 -26.64 -1.36 -6.26
C ILE A 133 -27.56 -2.49 -6.73
N GLU A 134 -27.30 -3.73 -6.33
CA GLU A 134 -28.12 -4.90 -6.68
C GLU A 134 -29.54 -4.75 -6.15
N HIS A 135 -29.71 -4.38 -4.88
CA HIS A 135 -31.02 -4.18 -4.27
C HIS A 135 -31.83 -3.09 -4.98
N LEU A 136 -31.18 -1.98 -5.36
CA LEU A 136 -31.84 -0.88 -6.07
C LEU A 136 -32.16 -1.25 -7.52
N SER A 137 -31.34 -2.05 -8.18
CA SER A 137 -31.57 -2.44 -9.58
C SER A 137 -32.82 -3.31 -9.77
N ILE A 138 -33.18 -4.11 -8.76
CA ILE A 138 -34.37 -4.99 -8.77
C ILE A 138 -35.63 -4.22 -8.30
N SER A 139 -35.47 -3.01 -7.78
CA SER A 139 -36.60 -2.19 -7.34
C SER A 139 -37.42 -1.69 -8.54
N ASN A 140 -38.72 -1.96 -8.53
CA ASN A 140 -39.69 -1.42 -9.52
C ASN A 140 -40.15 0.02 -9.21
N LYS A 141 -39.51 0.69 -8.24
CA LYS A 141 -39.83 2.07 -7.85
C LYS A 141 -38.82 3.03 -8.45
N GLU A 142 -39.27 4.27 -8.69
CA GLU A 142 -38.35 5.36 -8.98
C GLU A 142 -37.32 5.51 -7.85
N LEU A 143 -36.07 5.82 -8.22
CA LEU A 143 -34.99 6.03 -7.27
C LEU A 143 -35.29 7.27 -6.42
N ALA A 144 -35.34 7.09 -5.10
CA ALA A 144 -35.45 8.24 -4.22
C ALA A 144 -34.11 8.99 -4.20
N MET A 145 -34.16 10.33 -4.14
CA MET A 145 -32.96 11.17 -3.99
C MET A 145 -32.08 10.75 -2.79
N GLN A 146 -32.67 10.18 -1.75
CA GLN A 146 -31.94 9.64 -0.61
C GLN A 146 -31.07 8.43 -0.99
N ASP A 147 -31.56 7.52 -1.82
CA ASP A 147 -30.81 6.35 -2.28
C ASP A 147 -29.64 6.77 -3.19
N ILE A 148 -29.88 7.75 -4.08
CA ILE A 148 -28.85 8.36 -4.92
C ILE A 148 -27.72 8.96 -4.07
N ASN A 149 -28.07 9.72 -3.04
CA ASN A 149 -27.09 10.33 -2.15
C ASN A 149 -26.34 9.29 -1.31
N ARG A 150 -27.00 8.18 -0.92
CA ARG A 150 -26.36 7.08 -0.19
C ARG A 150 -25.33 6.37 -1.07
N LEU A 151 -25.69 6.00 -2.30
CA LEU A 151 -24.76 5.44 -3.29
C LEU A 151 -23.56 6.35 -3.54
N LYS A 152 -23.81 7.65 -3.74
CA LYS A 152 -22.74 8.64 -3.93
C LYS A 152 -21.80 8.71 -2.71
N THR A 153 -22.36 8.63 -1.51
CA THR A 153 -21.57 8.66 -0.26
C THR A 153 -20.71 7.40 -0.13
N HIS A 154 -21.29 6.21 -0.31
CA HIS A 154 -20.54 4.95 -0.30
C HIS A 154 -19.43 4.93 -1.36
N TRP A 155 -19.72 5.38 -2.58
CA TRP A 155 -18.70 5.50 -3.63
C TRP A 155 -17.57 6.46 -3.23
N ASN A 156 -17.89 7.64 -2.68
CA ASN A 156 -16.87 8.61 -2.27
C ASN A 156 -15.96 8.09 -1.14
N ILE A 157 -16.48 7.20 -0.29
CA ILE A 157 -15.70 6.53 0.76
C ILE A 157 -14.76 5.49 0.14
N LEU A 158 -15.28 4.68 -0.78
CA LEU A 158 -14.60 3.51 -1.33
C LEU A 158 -13.61 3.82 -2.46
N GLU A 159 -13.92 4.78 -3.33
CA GLU A 159 -13.17 5.07 -4.56
C GLU A 159 -11.66 5.26 -4.35
N PRO A 160 -11.19 6.03 -3.34
CA PRO A 160 -9.76 6.22 -3.14
C PRO A 160 -9.04 4.92 -2.79
N ALA A 161 -9.66 4.04 -1.99
CA ALA A 161 -9.09 2.75 -1.62
C ALA A 161 -9.03 1.79 -2.82
N LEU A 162 -10.08 1.78 -3.66
CA LEU A 162 -10.07 1.01 -4.91
C LEU A 162 -8.96 1.45 -5.85
N LYS A 163 -8.68 2.75 -5.94
CA LYS A 163 -7.57 3.26 -6.76
C LYS A 163 -6.20 2.67 -6.34
N LEU A 164 -6.04 2.31 -5.06
CA LEU A 164 -4.80 1.72 -4.53
C LEU A 164 -4.77 0.20 -4.63
N ALA A 165 -5.93 -0.44 -4.50
CA ALA A 165 -6.02 -1.88 -4.29
C ALA A 165 -6.36 -2.68 -5.56
N ALA A 166 -7.09 -2.07 -6.49
CA ALA A 166 -7.51 -2.71 -7.73
C ALA A 166 -6.47 -2.53 -8.84
N ASP A 167 -6.48 -3.45 -9.81
CA ASP A 167 -5.71 -3.28 -11.03
C ASP A 167 -6.19 -2.04 -11.81
N GLU A 168 -5.26 -1.38 -12.51
CA GLU A 168 -5.52 -0.09 -13.16
C GLU A 168 -6.70 -0.15 -14.15
N GLU A 169 -6.76 -1.24 -14.94
CA GLU A 169 -7.85 -1.47 -15.90
C GLU A 169 -9.21 -1.60 -15.20
N ASP A 170 -9.28 -2.45 -14.17
CA ASP A 170 -10.52 -2.71 -13.41
C ASP A 170 -10.99 -1.45 -12.67
N TYR A 171 -10.06 -0.70 -12.09
CA TYR A 171 -10.36 0.59 -11.46
C TYR A 171 -10.93 1.59 -12.48
N ILE A 172 -10.32 1.73 -13.66
CA ILE A 172 -10.79 2.67 -14.69
C ILE A 172 -12.18 2.27 -15.18
N GLN A 173 -12.41 0.98 -15.49
CA GLN A 173 -13.70 0.51 -15.97
C GLN A 173 -14.81 0.65 -14.92
N THR A 174 -14.52 0.29 -13.67
CA THR A 174 -15.46 0.39 -12.55
C THR A 174 -15.79 1.84 -12.23
N SER A 175 -14.76 2.69 -12.10
CA SER A 175 -14.95 4.12 -11.79
C SER A 175 -15.73 4.84 -12.89
N ALA A 176 -15.46 4.54 -14.17
CA ALA A 176 -16.22 5.09 -15.28
C ALA A 176 -17.69 4.65 -15.23
N SER A 177 -17.95 3.37 -14.96
CA SER A 177 -19.31 2.81 -14.88
C SER A 177 -20.11 3.40 -13.73
N ILE A 178 -19.52 3.52 -12.53
CA ILE A 178 -20.18 4.12 -11.38
C ILE A 178 -20.39 5.63 -11.57
N ARG A 179 -19.41 6.36 -12.12
CA ARG A 179 -19.57 7.80 -12.42
C ARG A 179 -20.67 8.02 -13.46
N TYR A 180 -20.72 7.17 -14.48
CA TYR A 180 -21.77 7.23 -15.49
C TYR A 180 -23.14 6.96 -14.88
N LEU A 181 -23.27 5.90 -14.07
CA LEU A 181 -24.50 5.60 -13.30
C LEU A 181 -24.93 6.81 -12.47
N LEU A 182 -24.06 7.35 -11.62
CA LEU A 182 -24.37 8.49 -10.75
C LEU A 182 -24.77 9.75 -11.54
N ALA A 183 -24.18 9.97 -12.72
CA ALA A 183 -24.49 11.11 -13.58
C ALA A 183 -25.80 10.96 -14.39
N SER A 184 -26.35 9.75 -14.47
CA SER A 184 -27.49 9.42 -15.33
C SER A 184 -28.65 8.77 -14.58
N MET A 185 -28.74 8.97 -13.27
CA MET A 185 -29.82 8.43 -12.44
C MET A 185 -31.22 8.94 -12.80
N ASP A 186 -31.31 10.08 -13.50
CA ASP A 186 -32.57 10.61 -14.05
C ASP A 186 -32.96 9.97 -15.40
N SER A 187 -32.11 9.10 -15.96
CA SER A 187 -32.33 8.43 -17.25
C SER A 187 -33.25 7.22 -17.11
N PRO A 188 -34.13 6.92 -18.08
CA PRO A 188 -34.92 5.68 -18.09
C PRO A 188 -34.09 4.39 -18.08
N ARG A 189 -32.78 4.48 -18.35
CA ARG A 189 -31.85 3.33 -18.40
C ARG A 189 -31.03 3.14 -17.12
N TRP A 190 -31.38 3.79 -16.02
CA TRP A 190 -30.65 3.69 -14.76
C TRP A 190 -30.49 2.24 -14.25
N GLN A 191 -31.45 1.36 -14.51
CA GLN A 191 -31.38 -0.06 -14.14
C GLN A 191 -30.28 -0.82 -14.89
N GLU A 192 -30.18 -0.63 -16.21
CA GLU A 192 -29.11 -1.23 -17.04
C GLU A 192 -27.73 -0.74 -16.61
N GLN A 193 -27.63 0.53 -16.23
CA GLN A 193 -26.41 1.14 -15.73
C GLN A 193 -26.03 0.62 -14.35
N MET A 194 -27.01 0.33 -13.48
CA MET A 194 -26.75 -0.32 -12.19
C MET A 194 -26.21 -1.73 -12.36
N ILE A 195 -26.79 -2.53 -13.26
CA ILE A 195 -26.29 -3.87 -13.56
C ILE A 195 -24.84 -3.78 -14.06
N THR A 196 -24.58 -2.89 -15.03
CA THR A 196 -23.23 -2.67 -15.55
C THR A 196 -22.24 -2.26 -14.46
N ALA A 197 -22.62 -1.32 -13.58
CA ALA A 197 -21.77 -0.88 -12.48
C ALA A 197 -21.51 -2.00 -11.46
N SER A 198 -22.52 -2.82 -11.17
CA SER A 198 -22.41 -3.97 -10.27
C SER A 198 -21.45 -5.03 -10.83
N ASP A 199 -21.61 -5.37 -12.12
CA ASP A 199 -20.76 -6.35 -12.80
C ASP A 199 -19.29 -5.91 -12.78
N GLN A 200 -19.02 -4.63 -13.03
CA GLN A 200 -17.66 -4.06 -13.00
C GLN A 200 -17.08 -4.08 -11.59
N LEU A 201 -17.86 -3.69 -10.59
CA LEU A 201 -17.45 -3.73 -9.19
C LEU A 201 -17.17 -5.16 -8.68
N GLN A 202 -17.85 -6.16 -9.27
CA GLN A 202 -17.64 -7.57 -8.97
C GLN A 202 -16.28 -8.08 -9.48
N GLN A 203 -15.78 -7.56 -10.61
CA GLN A 203 -14.47 -7.95 -11.17
C GLN A 203 -13.30 -7.60 -10.26
N ILE A 204 -13.45 -6.57 -9.41
CA ILE A 204 -12.39 -6.18 -8.48
C ILE A 204 -12.23 -7.25 -7.40
N GLU A 205 -11.14 -8.01 -7.47
CA GLU A 205 -10.73 -8.91 -6.41
C GLU A 205 -9.65 -8.26 -5.53
N ALA A 206 -9.49 -8.76 -4.30
CA ALA A 206 -8.36 -8.33 -3.47
C ALA A 206 -7.07 -8.75 -4.18
N GLY A 207 -6.27 -7.77 -4.61
CA GLY A 207 -5.07 -7.97 -5.42
C GLY A 207 -4.04 -8.85 -4.71
N ASN A 208 -4.18 -10.17 -4.86
CA ASN A 208 -3.30 -11.13 -4.19
C ASN A 208 -2.10 -11.55 -5.06
N ASP A 209 -2.07 -11.13 -6.32
CA ASP A 209 -1.14 -11.71 -7.28
C ASP A 209 -0.07 -10.73 -7.78
N ASP A 210 -0.40 -9.48 -8.09
CA ASP A 210 0.53 -8.64 -8.87
C ASP A 210 1.55 -7.85 -8.02
N LYS A 211 1.20 -7.39 -6.81
CA LYS A 211 2.16 -6.79 -5.87
C LYS A 211 3.14 -7.82 -5.30
N LEU A 212 2.65 -9.03 -4.98
CA LEU A 212 3.49 -10.16 -4.57
C LEU A 212 4.40 -10.63 -5.74
N LYS A 213 3.89 -10.75 -6.96
CA LYS A 213 4.73 -11.07 -8.14
C LYS A 213 5.78 -10.00 -8.41
N ARG A 214 5.45 -8.71 -8.31
CA ARG A 214 6.39 -7.61 -8.55
C ARG A 214 7.52 -7.59 -7.51
N SER A 215 7.20 -7.76 -6.22
CA SER A 215 8.21 -7.85 -5.16
C SER A 215 9.08 -9.10 -5.28
N LEU A 216 8.50 -10.27 -5.58
CA LEU A 216 9.24 -11.49 -5.87
C LEU A 216 10.20 -11.29 -7.05
N THR A 217 9.70 -10.70 -8.15
CA THR A 217 10.51 -10.44 -9.37
C THR A 217 11.71 -9.53 -9.06
N LEU A 218 11.52 -8.48 -8.26
CA LEU A 218 12.62 -7.60 -7.85
C LEU A 218 13.68 -8.33 -7.01
N ILE A 219 13.26 -9.14 -6.04
CA ILE A 219 14.19 -9.93 -5.20
C ILE A 219 14.96 -10.93 -6.06
N PHE A 220 14.29 -11.64 -6.96
CA PHE A 220 14.94 -12.57 -7.89
C PHE A 220 15.90 -11.86 -8.86
N MET A 221 15.55 -10.66 -9.34
CA MET A 221 16.43 -9.85 -10.17
C MET A 221 17.69 -9.41 -9.41
N VAL A 222 17.55 -8.90 -8.19
CA VAL A 222 18.69 -8.50 -7.34
C VAL A 222 19.56 -9.71 -7.02
N ALA A 223 18.96 -10.86 -6.72
CA ALA A 223 19.69 -12.10 -6.49
C ALA A 223 20.44 -12.58 -7.74
N ALA A 224 19.85 -12.47 -8.93
CA ALA A 224 20.49 -12.85 -10.19
C ALA A 224 21.70 -11.95 -10.51
N VAL A 225 21.55 -10.63 -10.38
CA VAL A 225 22.64 -9.66 -10.61
C VAL A 225 23.75 -9.84 -9.57
N GLY A 226 23.39 -9.95 -8.29
CA GLY A 226 24.34 -10.20 -7.20
C GLY A 226 25.09 -11.52 -7.38
N GLY A 227 24.39 -12.59 -7.78
CA GLY A 227 24.98 -13.88 -8.07
C GLY A 227 26.00 -13.83 -9.22
N PHE A 228 25.69 -13.12 -10.30
CA PHE A 228 26.59 -12.98 -11.44
C PHE A 228 27.89 -12.24 -11.06
N ILE A 229 27.79 -11.21 -10.22
CA ILE A 229 28.94 -10.48 -9.69
C ILE A 229 29.82 -11.39 -8.81
N ILE A 230 29.23 -12.18 -7.92
CA ILE A 230 29.98 -13.10 -7.06
C ILE A 230 30.70 -14.17 -7.89
N ILE A 231 30.04 -14.73 -8.91
CA ILE A 231 30.63 -15.74 -9.80
C ILE A 231 31.80 -15.16 -10.58
N THR A 232 31.65 -13.97 -11.16
CA THR A 232 32.72 -13.33 -11.94
C THR A 232 33.92 -12.97 -11.09
N LEU A 233 33.72 -12.41 -9.88
CA LEU A 233 34.81 -12.12 -8.95
C LEU A 233 35.49 -13.38 -8.45
N SER A 234 34.73 -14.43 -8.14
CA SER A 234 35.28 -15.73 -7.74
C SER A 234 36.14 -16.35 -8.83
N TYR A 235 35.70 -16.27 -10.10
CA TYR A 235 36.47 -16.75 -11.25
C TYR A 235 37.79 -15.99 -11.43
N VAL A 236 37.77 -14.66 -11.34
CA VAL A 236 38.98 -13.83 -11.47
C VAL A 236 39.94 -14.05 -10.30
N ALA A 237 39.43 -14.18 -9.07
CA ALA A 237 40.22 -14.50 -7.89
C ALA A 237 40.91 -15.86 -8.02
N TRP A 238 40.18 -16.88 -8.48
CA TRP A 238 40.74 -18.21 -8.75
C TRP A 238 41.82 -18.15 -9.83
N LYS A 239 41.58 -17.43 -10.93
CA LYS A 239 42.54 -17.27 -12.03
C LYS A 239 43.81 -16.55 -11.57
N LYS A 240 43.68 -15.51 -10.73
CA LYS A 240 44.81 -14.80 -10.13
C LYS A 240 45.63 -15.71 -9.22
N TYR A 241 44.97 -16.46 -8.33
CA TYR A 241 45.62 -17.42 -7.45
C TYR A 241 46.45 -18.46 -8.22
N LYS A 242 45.89 -19.01 -9.31
CA LYS A 242 46.61 -19.97 -10.17
C LYS A 242 47.79 -19.31 -10.90
N GLY A 243 47.66 -18.07 -11.35
CA GLY A 243 48.73 -17.32 -12.00
C GLY A 243 49.90 -16.99 -11.08
N GLU A 244 49.63 -16.65 -9.82
CA GLU A 244 50.66 -16.40 -8.80
C GLU A 244 51.39 -17.68 -8.40
N ARG A 245 50.69 -18.83 -8.32
CA ARG A 245 51.35 -20.14 -8.10
C ARG A 245 52.33 -20.49 -9.21
N ASN A 246 51.94 -20.36 -10.47
CA ASN A 246 52.83 -20.69 -11.60
C ASN A 246 54.04 -19.75 -11.69
N LYS A 247 53.90 -18.47 -11.30
CA LYS A 247 55.03 -17.55 -11.21
C LYS A 247 56.02 -17.91 -10.09
N GLN A 248 55.54 -18.49 -8.99
CA GLN A 248 56.40 -18.93 -7.89
C GLN A 248 57.17 -20.23 -8.22
N GLU A 249 56.56 -21.15 -8.99
CA GLU A 249 57.25 -22.36 -9.47
C GLU A 249 58.36 -22.03 -10.47
N ASN A 250 58.09 -21.20 -11.49
CA ASN A 250 59.10 -20.81 -12.48
C ASN A 250 60.28 -20.00 -11.89
N LYS A 251 60.08 -19.34 -10.74
CA LYS A 251 61.14 -18.59 -10.05
C LYS A 251 62.03 -19.49 -9.18
N ARG A 252 61.58 -20.71 -8.87
CA ARG A 252 62.33 -21.73 -8.10
C ARG A 252 63.12 -22.68 -9.01
N GLU A 253 62.71 -22.85 -10.26
CA GLU A 253 63.45 -23.67 -11.24
C GLU A 253 64.61 -22.93 -11.93
N ASN A 254 64.63 -21.59 -11.89
CA ASN A 254 65.67 -20.73 -12.47
C ASN A 254 66.65 -20.13 -11.43
N SER A 255 66.70 -20.68 -10.22
CA SER A 255 67.65 -20.30 -9.16
C SER A 255 68.42 -21.51 -8.66
#